data_AF-A0A958Q941-F1
#
_entry.id   AF-A0A958Q941-F1
#
_cell.length_a   1.000
_cell.length_b   1.000
_cell.length_c   1.000
_cell.angle_alpha   90.00
_cell.angle_beta   90.00
_cell.angle_gamma   90.00
#
_symmetry.space_group_name_H-M   'P 1'
#
loop_
_entity.id
_entity.type
_entity.pdbx_description
1 polymer ?
#
loop_
_entity_poly.entity_id
_entity_poly.type
_entity_poly.pdbx_seq_one_letter_code
_entity_poly.pdbx_strand_id
1 'polypeptide(L)'
;MTKFCGFYKSTIGKKVVVSVTGVMLYGFVVGHMLGNLKTFGGFDSAGIHKLDHYAHFLRVVGKEMAGYAGVLWATRLGLLAAAVLHVVTVLQLQVRIKNARPIPYVKYDAEGSTLAART
;
A
#
# COMPACT_ATOMS: atom_id res chain seq x y z
N MET A 1 -4.65 -29.28 10.45
CA MET A 1 -4.13 -27.89 10.55
C MET A 1 -3.72 -27.28 9.20
N THR A 2 -4.40 -27.58 8.07
CA THR A 2 -3.73 -27.44 6.74
C THR A 2 -4.56 -26.86 5.59
N LYS A 3 -5.76 -26.32 5.81
CA LYS A 3 -6.52 -25.68 4.71
C LYS A 3 -6.06 -24.26 4.40
N PHE A 4 -5.82 -23.43 5.42
CA PHE A 4 -5.36 -22.04 5.26
C PHE A 4 -3.96 -21.94 4.65
N CYS A 5 -3.02 -22.80 5.08
CA CYS A 5 -1.65 -22.82 4.55
C CYS A 5 -1.62 -23.32 3.09
N GLY A 6 -2.48 -24.28 2.74
CA GLY A 6 -2.66 -24.74 1.35
C GLY A 6 -3.21 -23.65 0.43
N PHE A 7 -4.23 -22.91 0.90
CA PHE A 7 -4.81 -21.79 0.15
C PHE A 7 -3.78 -20.68 -0.13
N TYR A 8 -2.97 -20.30 0.86
CA TYR A 8 -1.93 -19.28 0.68
C TYR A 8 -0.78 -19.72 -0.25
N LYS A 9 -0.48 -21.03 -0.34
CA LYS A 9 0.53 -21.55 -1.29
C LYS A 9 0.04 -21.48 -2.76
N SER A 10 -1.27 -21.47 -2.96
CA SER A 10 -1.89 -21.35 -4.29
C SER A 10 -1.68 -19.96 -4.89
N THR A 11 -1.62 -19.88 -6.22
CA THR A 11 -1.51 -18.59 -6.94
C THR A 11 -2.76 -17.72 -6.73
N ILE A 12 -3.95 -18.33 -6.59
CA ILE A 12 -5.20 -17.62 -6.27
C ILE A 12 -5.10 -16.94 -4.91
N GLY A 13 -4.70 -17.67 -3.86
CA GLY A 13 -4.62 -17.13 -2.51
C GLY A 13 -3.67 -15.95 -2.41
N LYS A 14 -2.50 -16.03 -3.06
CA LYS A 14 -1.55 -14.90 -3.11
C LYS A 14 -2.13 -13.68 -3.83
N LYS A 15 -2.84 -13.87 -4.94
CA LYS A 15 -3.49 -12.76 -5.66
C LYS A 15 -4.54 -12.07 -4.78
N VAL A 16 -5.36 -12.83 -4.05
CA VAL A 16 -6.34 -12.27 -3.11
C VAL A 16 -5.64 -11.43 -2.04
N VAL A 17 -4.55 -11.94 -1.45
CA VAL A 17 -3.78 -11.18 -0.44
C VAL A 17 -3.23 -9.88 -1.03
N VAL A 18 -2.64 -9.92 -2.24
CA VAL A 18 -2.15 -8.72 -2.95
C VAL A 18 -3.29 -7.72 -3.18
N SER A 19 -4.45 -8.17 -3.65
CA SER A 19 -5.59 -7.30 -3.94
C SER A 19 -6.14 -6.63 -2.68
N VAL A 20 -6.37 -7.40 -1.61
CA VAL A 20 -6.92 -6.87 -0.36
C VAL A 20 -5.95 -5.86 0.28
N THR A 21 -4.67 -6.24 0.39
CA THR A 21 -3.65 -5.34 0.94
C THR A 21 -3.46 -4.10 0.07
N GLY A 22 -3.53 -4.24 -1.25
CA GLY A 22 -3.44 -3.12 -2.20
C GLY A 22 -4.60 -2.12 -2.03
N VAL A 23 -5.83 -2.60 -1.88
CA VAL A 23 -7.00 -1.73 -1.63
C VAL A 23 -6.86 -0.99 -0.30
N MET A 24 -6.39 -1.68 0.76
CA MET A 24 -6.17 -1.03 2.06
C MET A 24 -5.10 0.08 1.98
N LEU A 25 -3.97 -0.20 1.33
CA LEU A 25 -2.89 0.78 1.16
C LEU A 25 -3.33 1.96 0.29
N TYR A 26 -4.05 1.71 -0.81
CA TYR A 26 -4.58 2.76 -1.67
C TYR A 26 -5.57 3.66 -0.92
N GLY A 27 -6.53 3.06 -0.20
CA GLY A 27 -7.49 3.80 0.63
C GLY A 27 -6.78 4.66 1.67
N PHE A 28 -5.72 4.15 2.30
CA PHE A 28 -4.90 4.94 3.20
C PHE A 28 -4.21 6.11 2.50
N VAL A 29 -3.61 5.91 1.33
CA VAL A 29 -2.97 7.01 0.58
C VAL A 29 -3.98 8.12 0.27
N VAL A 30 -5.18 7.76 -0.20
CA VAL A 30 -6.24 8.75 -0.46
C VAL A 30 -6.61 9.50 0.81
N GLY A 31 -6.92 8.79 1.90
CA GLY A 31 -7.26 9.41 3.18
C GLY A 31 -6.12 10.24 3.78
N HIS A 32 -4.88 9.80 3.59
CA HIS A 32 -3.68 10.50 4.04
C HIS A 32 -3.51 11.83 3.29
N MET A 33 -3.67 11.82 1.96
CA MET A 33 -3.61 13.05 1.17
C MET A 33 -4.75 14.01 1.54
N LEU A 34 -5.96 13.52 1.78
CA LEU A 34 -7.07 14.35 2.28
C LEU A 34 -6.76 14.98 3.64
N GLY A 35 -6.12 14.24 4.54
CA GLY A 35 -5.62 14.77 5.81
C GLY A 35 -4.57 15.85 5.60
N ASN A 36 -3.62 15.63 4.68
CA ASN A 36 -2.57 16.59 4.36
C ASN A 36 -3.12 17.90 3.78
N LEU A 37 -4.23 17.87 3.04
CA LEU A 37 -4.89 19.09 2.55
C LEU A 37 -5.32 20.04 3.69
N LYS A 38 -5.54 19.53 4.90
CA LYS A 38 -5.84 20.37 6.08
C LYS A 38 -4.71 21.34 6.43
N THR A 39 -3.48 21.08 5.96
CA THR A 39 -2.36 22.02 6.10
C THR A 39 -2.63 23.37 5.43
N PHE A 40 -3.38 23.38 4.33
CA PHE A 40 -3.75 24.61 3.62
C PHE A 40 -4.97 25.32 4.22
N GLY A 41 -5.51 24.79 5.33
CA GLY A 41 -6.75 25.25 5.93
C GLY A 41 -6.64 26.54 6.75
N GLY A 42 -5.44 26.99 7.08
CA GLY A 42 -5.17 28.17 7.91
C GLY A 42 -5.58 28.00 9.38
N PHE A 43 -5.72 29.13 10.07
CA PHE A 43 -6.16 29.20 11.48
C PHE A 43 -7.68 29.42 11.57
N ASP A 44 -8.29 28.91 12.64
CA ASP A 44 -9.68 29.19 12.99
C ASP A 44 -9.84 30.54 13.73
N SER A 45 -11.07 30.88 14.10
CA SER A 45 -11.39 32.11 14.84
C SER A 45 -10.76 32.20 16.24
N ALA A 46 -10.32 31.07 16.80
CA ALA A 46 -9.61 31.00 18.08
C ALA A 46 -8.08 31.04 17.91
N GLY A 47 -7.58 31.18 16.68
CA GLY A 47 -6.15 31.21 16.37
C GLY A 47 -5.49 29.83 16.35
N ILE A 48 -6.25 28.73 16.28
CA ILE A 48 -5.74 27.36 16.24
C ILE A 48 -5.68 26.86 14.79
N HIS A 49 -4.59 26.22 14.40
CA HIS A 49 -4.43 25.73 13.04
C HIS A 49 -5.37 24.54 12.76
N LYS A 50 -6.00 24.48 11.58
CA LYS A 50 -6.92 23.38 11.22
C LYS A 50 -6.25 22.00 11.22
N LEU A 51 -4.92 21.96 11.01
CA LEU A 51 -4.14 20.73 11.11
C LEU A 51 -4.11 20.22 12.57
N ASP A 52 -3.98 21.10 13.56
CA ASP A 52 -3.91 20.70 14.97
C ASP A 52 -5.23 20.11 15.46
N HIS A 53 -6.36 20.66 15.02
CA HIS A 53 -7.68 20.07 15.25
C HIS A 53 -7.78 18.65 14.68
N TYR A 54 -7.31 18.45 13.45
CA TYR A 54 -7.28 17.13 12.82
C TYR A 54 -6.36 16.16 13.58
N ALA A 55 -5.17 16.63 13.99
CA ALA A 55 -4.22 15.83 14.75
C ALA A 55 -4.78 15.44 16.13
N HIS A 56 -5.49 16.33 16.81
CA HIS A 56 -6.17 16.03 18.06
C HIS A 56 -7.29 15.00 17.84
N PHE A 57 -8.15 15.22 16.83
CA PHE A 57 -9.20 14.28 16.45
C PHE A 57 -8.66 12.86 16.24
N LEU A 58 -7.57 12.70 15.50
CA LEU A 58 -6.95 11.39 15.27
C LEU A 58 -6.50 10.70 16.56
N ARG A 59 -6.13 11.46 17.60
CA ARG A 59 -5.71 10.89 18.89
C ARG A 59 -6.89 10.54 19.80
N VAL A 60 -8.03 11.20 19.65
CA VAL A 60 -9.20 10.94 20.51
C VAL A 60 -10.26 10.06 19.83
N VAL A 61 -10.13 9.82 18.52
CA VAL A 61 -11.05 8.95 17.79
C VAL A 61 -11.00 7.54 18.37
N GLY A 62 -12.16 7.01 18.77
CA GLY A 62 -12.27 5.69 19.40
C GLY A 62 -11.64 5.60 20.79
N LYS A 63 -11.42 6.72 21.50
CA LYS A 63 -10.83 6.74 22.85
C LYS A 63 -11.55 5.81 23.84
N GLU A 64 -12.87 5.69 23.72
CA GLU A 64 -13.68 4.85 24.61
C GLU A 64 -13.43 3.35 24.39
N MET A 65 -13.04 2.94 23.18
CA MET A 65 -12.80 1.53 22.85
C MET A 65 -11.32 1.13 22.93
N ALA A 66 -10.41 2.04 22.55
CA ALA A 66 -8.99 1.73 22.36
C ALA A 66 -8.02 2.67 23.12
N GLY A 67 -8.55 3.61 23.91
CA GLY A 67 -7.73 4.61 24.62
C GLY A 67 -7.21 5.73 23.72
N TYR A 68 -6.47 6.66 24.32
CA TYR A 68 -5.85 7.79 23.60
C TYR A 68 -4.83 7.27 22.56
N ALA A 69 -5.00 7.71 21.32
CA ALA A 69 -4.25 7.31 20.14
C ALA A 69 -4.30 5.80 19.82
N GLY A 70 -5.23 5.04 20.40
CA GLY A 70 -5.35 3.60 20.15
C GLY A 70 -5.63 3.26 18.69
N VAL A 71 -6.61 3.94 18.08
CA VAL A 71 -6.96 3.76 16.67
C VAL A 71 -5.80 4.15 15.74
N LEU A 72 -5.04 5.21 16.08
CA LEU A 72 -3.83 5.61 15.35
C LEU A 72 -2.79 4.48 15.33
N TRP A 73 -2.51 3.88 16.49
CA TRP A 73 -1.57 2.77 16.59
C TRP A 73 -2.05 1.53 15.86
N ALA A 74 -3.33 1.17 16.00
CA ALA A 74 -3.93 0.06 15.27
C ALA A 74 -3.80 0.25 13.75
N THR A 75 -4.10 1.46 13.27
CA THR A 75 -3.96 1.82 11.85
C THR A 75 -2.50 1.71 11.39
N ARG A 76 -1.54 2.20 12.18
CA ARG A 76 -0.09 2.08 11.87
C ARG A 76 0.37 0.64 11.74
N LEU A 77 0.05 -0.19 12.74
CA LEU A 77 0.45 -1.60 12.75
C LEU A 77 -0.24 -2.37 11.62
N GLY A 78 -1.53 -2.12 11.40
CA GLY A 78 -2.29 -2.71 10.30
C GLY A 78 -1.72 -2.36 8.93
N LEU A 79 -1.35 -1.10 8.70
CA LEU A 79 -0.75 -0.66 7.44
C LEU A 79 0.66 -1.20 7.25
N LEU A 80 1.49 -1.25 8.30
CA LEU A 80 2.79 -1.89 8.24
C LEU A 80 2.67 -3.37 7.85
N ALA A 81 1.76 -4.10 8.50
CA ALA A 81 1.49 -5.49 8.16
C ALA A 81 0.99 -5.64 6.72
N ALA A 82 0.03 -4.81 6.28
CA ALA A 82 -0.47 -4.80 4.91
C ALA A 82 0.63 -4.51 3.88
N ALA A 83 1.50 -3.52 4.13
CA ALA A 83 2.61 -3.17 3.25
C ALA A 83 3.62 -4.31 3.11
N VAL A 84 4.02 -4.91 4.23
CA VAL A 84 4.94 -6.07 4.22
C VAL A 84 4.32 -7.24 3.46
N LEU A 85 3.06 -7.59 3.77
CA LEU A 85 2.37 -8.69 3.09
C LEU A 85 2.23 -8.42 1.59
N HIS A 86 1.87 -7.19 1.19
CA HIS A 86 1.74 -6.80 -0.21
C HIS A 86 3.05 -6.99 -0.96
N VAL A 87 4.15 -6.41 -0.47
CA VAL A 87 5.46 -6.47 -1.14
C VAL A 87 5.96 -7.91 -1.21
N VAL A 88 5.92 -8.66 -0.10
CA VAL A 88 6.40 -10.04 -0.07
C VAL A 88 5.62 -10.93 -1.03
N THR A 89 4.29 -10.81 -1.07
CA THR A 89 3.46 -11.63 -1.96
C THR A 89 3.64 -11.28 -3.44
N VAL A 90 3.78 -10.00 -3.78
CA VAL A 90 4.11 -9.55 -5.14
C VAL A 90 5.47 -10.11 -5.58
N LEU A 91 6.50 -10.01 -4.75
CA LEU A 91 7.83 -10.55 -5.06
C LEU A 91 7.79 -12.07 -5.27
N GLN A 92 7.08 -12.80 -4.41
CA GLN A 92 6.92 -14.25 -4.55
C GLN A 92 6.20 -14.63 -5.86
N LEU A 93 5.18 -13.86 -6.26
CA LEU A 93 4.48 -14.08 -7.54
C LEU A 93 5.39 -13.76 -8.72
N GLN A 94 6.17 -12.68 -8.65
CA GLN A 94 7.11 -12.29 -9.69
C GLN A 94 8.18 -13.37 -9.92
N VAL A 95 8.77 -13.92 -8.85
CA VAL A 95 9.72 -15.03 -8.94
C VAL A 95 9.07 -16.26 -9.55
N ARG A 96 7.84 -16.61 -9.14
CA ARG A 96 7.11 -17.76 -9.73
C ARG A 96 6.83 -17.56 -11.23
N ILE A 97 6.42 -16.36 -11.64
CA ILE A 97 6.19 -16.03 -13.05
C ILE A 97 7.49 -16.14 -13.85
N LYS A 98 8.61 -15.66 -13.30
CA LYS A 98 9.91 -15.76 -13.95
C LYS A 98 10.36 -17.21 -14.12
N ASN A 99 10.17 -18.05 -13.11
CA ASN A 99 10.55 -19.46 -13.16
C ASN A 99 9.61 -20.30 -14.05
N ALA A 100 8.36 -19.87 -14.22
CA ALA A 100 7.39 -20.52 -15.10
C ALA A 100 7.54 -20.15 -16.58
N ARG A 101 8.57 -19.39 -16.97
CA ARG A 101 8.82 -18.97 -18.35
C ARG A 101 9.94 -19.80 -19.01
N PRO A 102 9.60 -20.85 -19.79
CA PRO A 102 10.57 -21.61 -20.57
C PRO A 102 11.00 -20.92 -21.88
N ILE A 103 10.16 -20.05 -22.45
CA ILE A 103 10.44 -19.33 -23.71
C ILE A 103 10.47 -17.83 -23.43
N PRO A 104 11.58 -17.13 -23.74
CA PRO A 104 11.66 -15.68 -23.60
C PRO A 104 10.77 -14.95 -24.61
N TYR A 105 10.31 -13.74 -24.28
CA TYR A 105 9.57 -12.91 -25.24
C TYR A 105 10.44 -12.62 -26.46
N VAL A 106 9.84 -12.75 -27.65
CA VAL A 106 10.45 -12.31 -28.90
C VAL A 106 10.69 -10.80 -28.79
N LYS A 107 11.96 -10.41 -28.75
CA LYS A 107 12.37 -9.02 -28.90
C LYS A 107 12.64 -8.79 -30.38
N TYR A 108 12.18 -7.66 -30.90
CA TYR A 108 12.57 -7.23 -32.23
C TYR A 108 14.03 -6.75 -32.15
N ASP A 109 14.95 -7.48 -32.76
CA ASP A 109 16.29 -6.97 -33.00
C ASP A 109 16.21 -6.03 -34.20
N ALA A 110 16.35 -4.73 -33.93
CA ALA A 110 16.38 -3.73 -34.99
C ALA A 110 17.69 -3.87 -35.78
N GLU A 111 17.64 -4.55 -36.92
CA GLU A 111 18.82 -4.84 -37.78
C GLU A 111 19.48 -3.59 -38.42
N GLY A 112 19.14 -2.37 -37.99
CA GLY A 112 19.66 -1.13 -38.57
C GLY A 112 19.90 0.02 -37.59
N SER A 113 19.78 -0.18 -36.28
CA SER A 113 20.00 0.89 -35.30
C SER A 113 21.49 1.14 -35.08
N THR A 114 22.12 1.92 -35.96
CA THR A 114 23.44 2.49 -35.70
C THR A 114 23.38 3.48 -34.52
N LEU A 115 24.51 3.73 -33.87
CA LEU A 115 24.60 4.65 -32.72
C LEU A 115 24.04 6.06 -33.03
N ALA A 116 24.09 6.47 -34.30
CA ALA A 116 23.55 7.73 -34.81
C ALA A 116 22.01 7.82 -34.82
N ALA A 117 21.30 6.69 -34.75
CA ALA A 117 19.83 6.67 -34.68
C ALA A 117 19.30 6.80 -33.23
N ARG A 118 20.19 6.87 -32.23
CA ARG A 118 19.85 6.84 -30.79
C ARG A 118 20.07 8.18 -30.05
N THR A 119 20.39 9.25 -30.79
CA THR A 119 20.47 10.65 -30.32
C THR A 119 19.46 11.48 -31.07
#